data_AF-H9FHF7-F1
#
_entry.id   AF-H9FHF7-F1
#
_cell.length_a   1.000
_cell.length_b   1.000
_cell.length_c   1.000
_cell.angle_alpha   90.00
_cell.angle_beta   90.00
_cell.angle_gamma   90.00
#
_symmetry.space_group_name_H-M   'P 1'
#
loop_
_entity.id
_entity.type
_entity.pdbx_description
1 polymer ?
#
loop_
_entity_poly.entity_id
_entity_poly.type
_entity_poly.pdbx_seq_one_letter_code
_entity_poly.pdbx_strand_id
1 'polypeptide(L)'
;EQGLLMQPWAWLHLAENSLLAKVFISKQGYALLVSDLQQVWHEQVDTSVVSQRAKELNKRLTAPPAAFLCHLDNLLRPLLKDAAHPSEA
;
A
#
# COMPACT_ATOMS: atom_id res chain seq x y z
N GLU A 1 13.29 4.74 1.49
CA GLU A 1 13.27 3.81 2.63
C GLU A 1 13.15 4.46 4.01
N GLN A 2 13.84 5.57 4.33
CA GLN A 2 13.78 6.18 5.68
C GLN A 2 12.34 6.43 6.19
N GLY A 3 11.43 6.89 5.32
CA GLY A 3 10.03 7.08 5.68
C GLY A 3 9.30 5.79 6.10
N LEU A 4 9.66 4.63 5.52
CA LEU A 4 9.10 3.31 5.82
C LEU A 4 9.59 2.75 7.16
N LEU A 5 10.82 3.07 7.56
CA LEU A 5 11.35 2.69 8.87
C LEU A 5 10.52 3.29 10.01
N MET A 6 9.99 4.50 9.81
CA MET A 6 9.18 5.22 10.79
C MET A 6 7.70 4.81 10.79
N GLN A 7 7.25 3.96 9.86
CA GLN A 7 5.86 3.51 9.82
C GLN A 7 5.63 2.36 10.80
N PRO A 8 4.51 2.40 11.56
CA PRO A 8 4.14 1.27 12.40
C PRO A 8 3.77 0.07 11.54
N TRP A 9 3.94 -1.12 12.09
CA TRP A 9 3.30 -2.32 11.55
C TRP A 9 1.81 -2.28 11.85
N ALA A 10 1.01 -2.55 10.83
CA ALA A 10 -0.43 -2.65 10.90
C ALA A 10 -0.88 -4.07 10.54
N TRP A 11 -1.99 -4.50 11.13
CA TRP A 11 -2.67 -5.72 10.71
C TRP A 11 -3.51 -5.46 9.47
N LEU A 12 -3.37 -6.32 8.47
CA LEU A 12 -4.16 -6.30 7.24
C LEU A 12 -4.88 -7.65 7.12
N HIS A 13 -6.21 -7.62 7.25
CA HIS A 13 -7.05 -8.79 7.01
C HIS A 13 -7.33 -8.92 5.51
N LEU A 14 -6.84 -10.00 4.91
CA LEU A 14 -7.17 -10.43 3.57
C LEU A 14 -8.25 -11.53 3.65
N ALA A 15 -8.80 -11.93 2.50
CA ALA A 15 -9.91 -12.88 2.46
C ALA A 15 -9.61 -14.23 3.15
N GLU A 16 -8.37 -14.73 3.05
CA GLU A 16 -8.00 -16.06 3.54
C GLU A 16 -6.94 -16.03 4.65
N ASN A 17 -6.30 -14.89 4.89
CA ASN A 17 -5.18 -14.77 5.82
C ASN A 17 -5.02 -13.35 6.38
N SER A 18 -4.21 -13.21 7.41
CA SER A 18 -3.85 -11.91 7.99
C SER A 18 -2.36 -11.67 7.84
N LEU A 19 -1.98 -10.45 7.47
CA LEU A 19 -0.60 -10.05 7.28
C LEU A 19 -0.28 -8.85 8.17
N LEU A 20 0.97 -8.76 8.61
CA LEU A 20 1.52 -7.48 9.04
C LEU A 20 1.99 -6.72 7.81
N ALA A 21 1.64 -5.45 7.72
CA ALA A 21 2.08 -4.58 6.65
C ALA A 21 2.51 -3.22 7.19
N LYS A 22 3.47 -2.59 6.52
CA LYS A 22 3.75 -1.16 6.67
C LYS A 22 4.11 -0.57 5.33
N VAL A 23 3.67 0.65 5.09
CA VAL A 23 3.79 1.30 3.78
C VAL A 23 4.11 2.77 3.95
N PHE A 24 5.01 3.28 3.11
CA PHE A 24 5.30 4.70 3.01
C PHE A 24 5.10 5.15 1.57
N ILE A 25 4.11 6.02 1.36
CA ILE A 25 3.74 6.56 0.05
C ILE A 25 4.14 8.03 -0.01
N SER A 26 4.73 8.41 -1.14
CA SER A 26 5.09 9.80 -1.45
C SER A 26 4.74 10.12 -2.90
N LYS A 27 4.96 11.37 -3.34
CA LYS A 27 4.79 11.75 -4.74
C LYS A 27 5.78 11.08 -5.69
N GLN A 28 6.88 10.53 -5.17
CA GLN A 28 7.95 9.90 -5.95
C GLN A 28 7.75 8.38 -6.12
N GLY A 29 6.75 7.81 -5.44
CA GLY A 29 6.55 6.37 -5.38
C GLY A 29 6.25 5.89 -3.97
N TYR A 30 6.41 4.60 -3.74
CA TYR A 30 6.19 3.98 -2.44
C TYR A 30 7.21 2.90 -2.12
N ALA A 31 7.31 2.60 -0.83
CA ALA A 31 7.96 1.40 -0.32
C ALA A 31 6.97 0.66 0.58
N LEU A 32 6.89 -0.66 0.43
CA LEU A 32 5.93 -1.54 1.10
C LEU A 32 6.68 -2.75 1.68
N LEU A 33 6.34 -3.09 2.92
CA LEU A 33 6.84 -4.28 3.61
C LEU A 33 5.65 -5.08 4.12
N VAL A 34 5.65 -6.38 3.85
CA VAL A 34 4.57 -7.30 4.24
C VAL A 34 5.16 -8.56 4.87
N SER A 35 4.52 -9.11 5.89
CA SER A 35 4.94 -10.34 6.55
C SER A 35 3.75 -11.16 7.03
N ASP A 36 3.84 -12.48 6.89
CA ASP A 36 2.92 -13.47 7.46
C ASP A 36 3.48 -14.08 8.77
N LEU A 37 4.49 -13.44 9.37
CA LEU A 37 5.29 -13.90 10.52
C LEU A 37 6.23 -15.08 10.24
N GLN A 38 6.23 -15.65 9.04
CA GLN A 38 7.17 -16.69 8.60
C GLN A 38 8.18 -16.13 7.59
N GLN A 39 7.68 -15.32 6.67
CA GLN A 39 8.41 -14.70 5.58
C GLN A 39 8.12 -13.20 5.55
N VAL A 40 8.98 -12.51 4.82
CA VAL A 40 8.94 -11.06 4.67
C VAL A 40 9.14 -10.73 3.20
N TRP A 41 8.24 -9.92 2.65
CA TRP A 41 8.31 -9.43 1.27
C TRP A 41 8.44 -7.91 1.25
N HIS A 42 9.18 -7.43 0.26
CA HIS A 42 9.47 -6.02 0.08
C HIS A 42 9.20 -5.60 -1.36
N GLU A 43 8.58 -4.45 -1.55
CA GLU A 43 8.44 -3.80 -2.85
C GLU A 43 8.79 -2.31 -2.73
N GLN A 44 9.60 -1.81 -3.65
CA GLN A 44 9.86 -0.38 -3.83
C GLN A 44 9.60 0.00 -5.27
N VAL A 45 8.81 1.06 -5.46
CA VAL A 45 8.26 1.43 -6.77
C VAL A 45 8.36 2.92 -6.97
N ASP A 46 8.85 3.36 -8.13
CA ASP A 46 8.92 4.76 -8.52
C ASP A 46 7.71 5.19 -9.38
N THR A 47 7.63 6.48 -9.75
CA THR A 47 6.55 7.00 -10.58
C THR A 47 6.46 6.38 -11.97
N SER A 48 7.57 5.90 -12.54
CA SER A 48 7.60 5.31 -13.87
C SER A 48 6.90 3.96 -13.87
N VAL A 49 7.25 3.11 -12.89
CA VAL A 49 6.61 1.80 -12.71
C VAL A 49 5.14 1.98 -12.31
N VAL A 50 4.82 2.95 -11.44
CA VAL A 50 3.43 3.29 -11.11
C VAL A 50 2.66 3.68 -12.36
N SER A 51 3.20 4.57 -13.20
CA SER A 51 2.56 5.01 -14.44
C SER A 51 2.24 3.84 -15.36
N GLN A 52 3.24 2.99 -15.63
CA GLN A 52 3.11 1.84 -16.51
C GLN A 52 2.07 0.84 -15.97
N ARG A 53 2.24 0.40 -14.72
CA ARG A 53 1.38 -0.62 -14.10
C ARG A 53 -0.05 -0.12 -13.95
N ALA A 54 -0.24 1.13 -13.52
CA ALA A 54 -1.57 1.70 -13.35
C ALA A 54 -2.31 1.86 -14.69
N LYS A 55 -1.61 2.23 -15.76
CA LYS A 55 -2.19 2.29 -17.12
C LYS A 55 -2.49 0.92 -17.69
N GLU A 56 -1.65 -0.07 -17.40
CA GLU A 56 -1.87 -1.46 -17.80
C GLU A 56 -3.14 -2.03 -17.16
N LEU A 57 -3.29 -1.85 -15.85
CA LEU A 57 -4.42 -2.35 -15.07
C LEU A 57 -5.71 -1.54 -15.31
N ASN A 58 -5.59 -0.22 -15.53
CA ASN A 58 -6.72 0.68 -15.72
C ASN A 58 -6.55 1.42 -17.06
N LYS A 59 -6.97 0.80 -18.16
CA LYS A 59 -6.74 1.33 -19.53
C LYS A 59 -7.26 2.77 -19.73
N ARG A 60 -8.33 3.14 -19.02
CA ARG A 60 -8.94 4.48 -19.07
C ARG A 60 -8.31 5.50 -18.11
N LEU A 61 -7.30 5.12 -17.33
CA LEU A 61 -6.62 6.02 -16.41
C LEU A 61 -5.91 7.13 -17.20
N THR A 62 -6.21 8.37 -16.82
CA THR A 62 -5.59 9.59 -17.35
C THR A 62 -4.91 10.42 -16.27
N ALA A 63 -5.02 10.01 -15.01
CA ALA A 63 -4.43 10.72 -13.88
C ALA A 63 -2.90 10.57 -13.86
N PRO A 64 -2.16 11.61 -13.43
CA PRO A 64 -0.72 11.50 -13.24
C PRO A 64 -0.37 10.54 -12.09
N PRO A 65 0.83 9.92 -12.08
CA PRO A 65 1.24 8.97 -11.04
C PRO A 65 1.12 9.51 -9.61
N ALA A 66 1.43 10.80 -9.40
CA ALA A 66 1.30 11.43 -8.09
C ALA A 66 -0.15 11.47 -7.57
N ALA A 67 -1.14 11.65 -8.45
CA ALA A 67 -2.55 11.61 -8.07
C ALA A 67 -3.00 10.18 -7.75
N PHE A 68 -2.50 9.20 -8.52
CA PHE A 68 -2.75 7.78 -8.25
C PHE A 68 -2.13 7.35 -6.91
N LEU A 69 -0.89 7.76 -6.62
CA LEU A 69 -0.22 7.52 -5.34
C LEU A 69 -0.97 8.16 -4.17
N CYS A 70 -1.46 9.39 -4.33
CA CYS A 70 -2.31 10.04 -3.32
C CYS A 70 -3.61 9.25 -3.08
N HIS A 71 -4.23 8.73 -4.15
CA HIS A 71 -5.41 7.88 -4.03
C HIS A 71 -5.10 6.59 -3.26
N LEU A 72 -3.96 5.94 -3.52
CA LEU A 72 -3.52 4.76 -2.76
C LEU A 72 -3.26 5.08 -1.28
N ASP A 73 -2.61 6.21 -0.94
CA ASP A 73 -2.42 6.61 0.45
C ASP A 73 -3.75 6.83 1.17
N ASN A 74 -4.68 7.53 0.52
CA ASN A 74 -6.01 7.77 1.09
C ASN A 74 -6.82 6.48 1.28
N LEU A 75 -6.60 5.47 0.44
CA LEU A 75 -7.24 4.16 0.55
C LEU A 75 -6.63 3.31 1.66
N LEU A 76 -5.29 3.21 1.71
CA LEU A 76 -4.58 2.33 2.64
C LEU A 76 -4.49 2.89 4.05
N ARG A 77 -4.35 4.21 4.21
CA ARG A 77 -4.17 4.85 5.52
C ARG A 77 -5.29 4.53 6.53
N PRO A 78 -6.59 4.57 6.20
CA PRO A 78 -7.62 4.13 7.14
C PRO A 78 -7.56 2.62 7.40
N LEU A 79 -7.38 1.79 6.37
CA LEU A 79 -7.30 0.33 6.50
C LEU A 79 -6.16 -0.14 7.41
N LEU A 80 -5.03 0.56 7.39
CA LEU A 80 -3.86 0.23 8.21
C LEU A 80 -3.89 0.88 9.61
N LYS A 81 -4.75 1.87 9.84
CA LYS A 81 -4.92 2.49 11.17
C LYS A 81 -6.01 1.81 11.98
N ASP A 82 -7.09 1.43 11.31
CA ASP A 82 -8.26 0.83 11.90
C ASP A 82 -8.25 -0.67 11.62
N ALA A 83 -7.38 -1.40 12.32
CA ALA A 83 -7.46 -2.88 12.36
C ALA A 83 -8.79 -3.38 12.98
N ALA A 84 -9.63 -2.47 13.48
CA ALA A 84 -11.02 -2.71 13.79
C ALA A 84 -11.90 -2.30 12.60
N HIS A 85 -11.99 -3.16 11.57
CA HIS A 85 -13.20 -3.15 10.74
C HIS A 85 -14.23 -4.12 11.33
N PRO A 86 -15.52 -3.75 11.30
CA PRO A 86 -16.53 -4.31 12.20
C PRO A 86 -16.70 -5.80 11.91
N SER A 87 -16.63 -6.62 12.96
CA SER A 87 -17.21 -7.95 12.87
C SER A 87 -18.69 -7.76 12.54
N GLU A 88 -19.14 -8.22 11.38
CA GLU A 88 -20.56 -8.41 11.16
C GLU A 88 -21.08 -9.31 12.29
N ALA A 89 -22.11 -8.80 12.98
CA ALA A 89 -22.82 -9.45 14.08
C ALA A 89 -23.70 -10.60 13.60
#